data_AF-A0AAW2M218-F1
#
_entry.id   AF-A0AAW2M218-F1
#
_cell.length_a   1.000
_cell.length_b   1.000
_cell.length_c   1.000
_cell.angle_alpha   90.00
_cell.angle_beta   90.00
_cell.angle_gamma   90.00
#
_symmetry.space_group_name_H-M   'P 1'
#
loop_
_entity.id
_entity.type
_entity.pdbx_description
1 polymer ?
#
loop_
_entity_poly.entity_id
_entity_poly.type
_entity_poly.pdbx_seq_one_letter_code
_entity_poly.pdbx_strand_id
1 'polypeptide(L)' 'MENSKRGFLLMRHGIKLSKKQSSKIDEELKRMLDIPYASAVGSIQYAVQCTRPDVAYALSVASRYQACAREVY' A
#
# COMPACT_ATOMS: atom_id res chain seq x y z
N MET A 1 13.58 -3.16 11.82
CA MET A 1 12.72 -3.51 10.67
C MET A 1 13.52 -3.43 9.36
N GLU A 2 14.66 -4.10 9.28
CA GLU A 2 15.69 -3.79 8.27
C GLU A 2 15.64 -4.72 7.04
N ASN A 3 14.93 -5.84 7.13
CA ASN A 3 14.95 -6.91 6.13
C ASN A 3 13.57 -7.38 5.64
N SER A 4 12.52 -6.56 5.80
CA SER A 4 11.21 -6.89 5.23
C SER A 4 11.22 -6.57 3.72
N LYS A 5 10.97 -7.58 2.88
CA LYS A 5 10.74 -7.37 1.44
C LYS A 5 9.56 -6.41 1.30
N ARG A 6 9.83 -5.18 0.85
CA ARG A 6 8.81 -4.16 0.66
C ARG A 6 7.88 -4.66 -0.45
N GLY A 7 6.67 -5.06 -0.07
CA GLY A 7 5.64 -5.43 -1.03
C GLY A 7 5.41 -4.31 -2.05
N PHE A 8 4.77 -4.64 -3.17
CA PHE A 8 4.45 -3.69 -4.23
C PHE A 8 3.40 -2.68 -3.72
N LEU A 9 3.86 -1.69 -2.96
CA LEU A 9 3.02 -0.59 -2.51
C LEU A 9 2.74 0.30 -3.71
N LEU A 10 1.47 0.55 -3.98
CA LEU A 10 1.00 1.50 -5.01
C LEU A 10 1.27 2.98 -4.64
N MET A 11 2.16 3.21 -3.68
CA MET A 11 2.65 4.51 -3.24
C MET A 11 4.10 4.67 -3.71
N ARG A 12 4.39 5.82 -4.35
CA ARG A 12 5.72 6.16 -4.85
C ARG A 12 6.69 6.27 -3.67
N HIS A 13 7.62 5.33 -3.56
CA HIS A 13 8.62 5.32 -2.50
C HIS A 13 9.66 6.44 -2.70
N GLY A 14 10.15 7.03 -1.61
CA GLY A 14 11.21 8.05 -1.64
C GLY A 14 10.73 9.51 -1.60
N ILE A 15 9.42 9.75 -1.50
CA ILE A 15 8.90 11.09 -1.22
C ILE A 15 9.14 11.40 0.26
N LYS A 16 10.07 12.31 0.54
CA LYS A 16 10.29 12.84 1.89
C LYS A 16 9.35 14.00 2.11
N LEU A 17 8.40 13.83 3.02
CA LEU A 17 7.53 14.91 3.48
C LEU A 17 8.30 15.82 4.44
N SER A 18 8.09 17.13 4.30
CA SER A 18 8.65 18.14 5.19
C SER A 18 7.56 18.78 6.03
N LYS A 19 7.90 19.21 7.25
CA LYS A 19 7.00 20.00 8.11
C LYS A 19 6.48 21.27 7.42
N LYS A 20 7.18 21.79 6.40
CA LYS A 20 6.71 22.95 5.62
C LYS A 20 5.44 22.68 4.82
N GLN A 21 5.10 21.41 4.59
CA GLN A 21 3.91 20.97 3.85
C GLN A 21 2.70 20.73 4.76
N SER A 22 2.84 20.91 6.09
CA SER A 22 1.69 20.83 6.99
C SER A 22 0.75 22.01 6.74
N SER A 23 -0.56 21.77 6.89
CA SER A 23 -1.52 22.87 6.92
C SER A 23 -1.19 23.83 8.06
N LYS A 24 -1.34 25.13 7.81
CA LYS A 24 -1.15 26.21 8.78
C LYS A 24 -2.46 26.90 9.16
N ILE A 25 -3.57 26.44 8.59
CA ILE A 25 -4.89 27.02 8.79
C ILE A 25 -5.54 26.31 9.97
N ASP A 26 -5.95 27.06 10.99
CA ASP A 26 -6.49 26.52 12.25
C ASP A 26 -7.78 25.72 12.04
N GLU A 27 -8.63 26.14 11.10
CA GLU A 27 -9.85 25.40 10.74
C GLU A 27 -9.52 24.05 10.09
N GLU A 28 -8.51 24.02 9.21
CA GLU A 28 -8.05 22.78 8.59
C GLU A 28 -7.41 21.86 9.65
N LEU A 29 -6.66 22.42 10.61
CA LEU A 29 -6.11 21.66 11.73
C LEU A 29 -7.21 21.04 12.62
N LYS A 30 -8.28 21.79 12.93
CA LYS A 30 -9.44 21.24 13.65
C LYS A 30 -10.12 20.10 12.89
N ARG A 31 -10.35 20.27 11.58
CA ARG A 31 -10.87 19.19 10.74
C ARG A 31 -9.92 18.01 10.68
N MET A 32 -8.61 18.27 10.69
CA MET A 32 -7.61 17.23 10.67
C MET A 32 -7.54 16.42 11.97
N LEU A 33 -7.87 17.02 13.10
CA LEU A 33 -7.97 16.34 14.39
C LEU A 33 -9.22 15.47 14.50
N ASP A 34 -10.30 15.88 13.84
CA ASP A 34 -11.59 15.17 13.84
C ASP A 34 -11.59 13.96 12.91
N ILE A 35 -10.90 14.06 11.76
CA ILE A 35 -10.84 12.98 10.77
C ILE A 35 -9.67 12.04 11.08
N PRO A 36 -9.91 10.73 11.33
CA PRO A 36 -8.83 9.77 11.55
C PRO A 36 -8.15 9.40 10.22
N TYR A 37 -7.23 10.25 9.73
CA TYR A 37 -6.54 10.03 8.45
C TYR A 37 -5.80 8.71 8.37
N ALA A 38 -5.29 8.19 9.49
CA ALA A 38 -4.65 6.87 9.52
C ALA A 38 -5.61 5.77 9.02
N SER A 39 -6.90 5.85 9.39
CA SER A 39 -7.93 4.91 8.95
C SER A 39 -8.28 5.10 7.47
N ALA A 40 -8.42 6.35 7.02
CA ALA A 40 -8.72 6.67 5.63
C ALA A 40 -7.59 6.24 4.68
N VAL A 41 -6.33 6.52 5.04
CA VAL A 41 -5.14 6.11 4.28
C VAL A 41 -5.03 4.59 4.24
N GLY A 42 -5.24 3.90 5.37
CA GLY A 42 -5.25 2.44 5.42
C GLY A 42 -6.35 1.82 4.54
N SER A 43 -7.53 2.43 4.53
CA SER A 43 -8.67 1.99 3.71
C SER A 43 -8.42 2.19 2.21
N ILE A 44 -7.81 3.32 1.82
CA ILE A 44 -7.41 3.56 0.42
C ILE A 44 -6.34 2.54 -0.01
N GLN A 45 -5.34 2.30 0.83
CA GLN A 45 -4.29 1.33 0.54
C GLN A 45 -4.85 -0.09 0.39
N TYR A 46 -5.80 -0.47 1.26
CA TYR A 46 -6.52 -1.74 1.16
C TYR A 46 -7.33 -1.82 -0.13
N ALA A 47 -8.15 -0.81 -0.44
CA ALA A 47 -8.95 -0.78 -1.66
C ALA A 47 -8.07 -0.91 -2.91
N VAL A 48 -6.99 -0.13 -3.00
CA VAL A 48 -6.04 -0.16 -4.11
C VAL A 48 -5.38 -1.54 -4.31
N GLN A 49 -5.12 -2.27 -3.22
CA GLN A 49 -4.60 -3.65 -3.27
C GLN A 49 -5.69 -4.68 -3.64
N CYS A 50 -6.91 -4.48 -3.15
CA CYS A 50 -8.05 -5.37 -3.40
C CYS A 50 -8.68 -5.18 -4.79
N THR A 51 -8.61 -3.98 -5.36
CA THR A 51 -9.15 -3.65 -6.69
C THR A 51 -8.22 -4.04 -7.85
N ARG A 52 -7.17 -4.83 -7.60
CA ARG A 52 -6.38 -5.51 -8.64
C ARG A 52 -6.68 -7.03 -8.65
N PRO A 53 -7.95 -7.46 -8.76
CA PRO A 53 -8.32 -8.87 -8.78
C PRO A 53 -7.68 -9.60 -9.97
N ASP A 54 -7.42 -8.88 -11.06
CA ASP A 54 -6.72 -9.30 -12.27
C ASP A 54 -5.29 -9.80 -12.00
N VAL A 55 -4.51 -9.08 -11.18
CA VAL A 55 -3.15 -9.51 -10.78
C VAL A 55 -3.21 -10.67 -9.78
N ALA A 56 -4.13 -10.60 -8.81
CA ALA A 56 -4.33 -11.68 -7.84
C ALA A 56 -4.75 -12.99 -8.51
N TYR A 57 -5.65 -12.90 -9.50
CA TYR A 57 -6.09 -14.02 -10.31
C TYR A 57 -4.94 -14.60 -11.15
N ALA A 58 -4.21 -13.76 -11.89
CA ALA A 58 -3.06 -14.20 -12.69
C ALA A 58 -1.99 -14.90 -11.82
N LEU A 59 -1.68 -14.35 -10.64
CA LEU A 59 -0.75 -14.97 -9.70
C LEU A 59 -1.26 -16.31 -9.17
N SER A 60 -2.56 -16.40 -8.84
CA SER A 60 -3.18 -17.64 -8.34
C SER A 60 -3.20 -18.78 -9.36
N VAL A 61 -3.33 -18.43 -10.64
CA VAL A 61 -3.23 -19.39 -11.76
C VAL A 61 -1.76 -19.78 -11.96
N ALA A 62 -0.84 -18.81 -11.98
CA ALA A 62 0.58 -19.05 -12.17
C ALA A 62 1.22 -19.87 -11.03
N SER A 63 0.81 -19.67 -9.78
CA SER A 63 1.35 -20.38 -8.61
C SER A 63 1.12 -21.88 -8.64
N ARG A 64 0.05 -22.34 -9.32
CA ARG A 64 -0.22 -23.78 -9.52
C ARG A 64 0.88 -24.48 -10.31
N TYR A 65 1.56 -23.75 -11.18
CA TYR A 65 2.64 -24.28 -12.01
C TYR A 65 4.02 -24.12 -11.36
N GLN A 66 4.13 -23.31 -10.28
CA GLN A 66 5.38 -23.16 -9.53
C GLN A 66 5.70 -24.38 -8.66
N ALA A 67 4.71 -25.18 -8.26
CA ALA A 67 4.93 -26.41 -7.49
C ALA A 67 5.54 -27.55 -8.33
N CYS A 68 5.22 -27.64 -9.63
CA CYS A 68 5.77 -28.68 -10.51
C CYS A 68 7.19 -28.37 -11.04
N ALA A 69 7.63 -27.10 -11.02
CA ALA A 69 8.96 -26.73 -11.51
C ALA A 69 10.11 -27.11 -10.55
N ARG A 70 9.80 -27.57 -9.33
CA ARG A 70 10.81 -27.94 -8.32
C ARG A 70 11.27 -29.39 -8.38
N GLU A 71 10.67 -30.21 -9.25
CA GLU A 71 11.06 -31.61 -9.46
C GLU A 71 11.98 -31.83 -10.68
N VAL A 72 12.42 -30.76 -11.35
CA VAL A 72 13.32 -30.84 -12.53
C VAL A 72 14.62 -30.05 -12.31
N TYR A 73 15.22 -30.22 -11.13
CA TYR A 73 16.64 -29.90 -10.86
C TYR A 73 17.23 -30.93 -9.91
#